data_AF-A0A2C9KPM1-F1
#
_entry.id   AF-A0A2C9KPM1-F1
#
_cell.length_a   1.000
_cell.length_b   1.000
_cell.length_c   1.000
_cell.angle_alpha   90.00
_cell.angle_beta   90.00
_cell.angle_gamma   90.00
#
_symmetry.space_group_name_H-M   'P 1'
#
loop_
_entity.id
_entity.type
_entity.pdbx_description
1 polymer ?
#
loop_
_entity_poly.entity_id
_entity_poly.type
_entity_poly.pdbx_seq_one_letter_code
_entity_poly.pdbx_strand_id
1 'polypeptide(L)'
;LLELPINPKEDLPVTIKAKTFYNSCLNDTQTDIIGLEPMKAFINDLGGWPVLRKEPRNQNYDVLSLLVKLFHQHTKIIIEQAVAPDDKNSEVNIIQLDQAELGMPSPDYFLSENSNKLQVYQAYALDVTKMLNATDPVLAERDIQGVKGDLHA
;
A
#
# COMPACT_ATOMS: atom_id res chain seq x y z
N LEU A 1 13.33 25.84 7.87
CA LEU A 1 13.80 25.08 9.07
C LEU A 1 14.37 23.72 8.66
N LEU A 2 13.62 22.88 7.93
CA LEU A 2 14.08 21.54 7.51
C LEU A 2 15.09 21.55 6.36
N GLU A 3 15.01 22.56 5.48
CA GLU A 3 15.95 22.77 4.36
C GLU A 3 17.33 23.29 4.79
N LEU A 4 17.46 23.74 6.04
CA LEU A 4 18.75 24.21 6.54
C LEU A 4 19.69 23.01 6.76
N PRO A 5 21.01 23.19 6.55
CA PRO A 5 21.97 22.13 6.80
C PRO A 5 21.86 21.62 8.24
N ILE A 6 22.16 20.34 8.41
CA ILE A 6 22.24 19.72 9.73
C ILE A 6 23.48 20.30 10.43
N ASN A 7 23.29 20.85 11.62
CA ASN A 7 24.35 21.30 12.51
C ASN A 7 24.40 20.38 13.74
N PRO A 8 25.28 19.36 13.78
CA PRO A 8 25.31 18.39 14.87
C PRO A 8 25.63 18.97 16.26
N LYS A 9 26.15 20.21 16.33
CA LYS A 9 26.48 20.88 17.60
C LYS A 9 25.30 21.64 18.19
N GLU A 10 24.36 22.07 17.35
CA GLU A 10 23.23 22.93 17.74
C GLU A 10 21.88 22.22 17.61
N ASP A 11 21.74 21.35 16.61
CA ASP A 11 20.50 20.62 16.37
C ASP A 11 20.31 19.52 17.41
N LEU A 12 19.11 19.48 18.00
CA LEU A 12 18.69 18.35 18.81
C LEU A 12 18.60 17.07 17.95
N PRO A 13 18.76 15.87 18.54
CA PRO A 13 18.65 14.61 17.80
C PRO A 13 17.36 14.45 17.00
N VAL A 14 16.23 14.98 17.51
CA VAL A 14 14.95 14.97 16.79
C VAL A 14 14.97 15.87 15.55
N THR A 15 15.61 17.04 15.64
CA THR A 15 15.78 17.96 14.52
C THR A 15 16.67 17.34 13.45
N ILE A 16 17.75 16.67 13.85
CA ILE A 16 18.63 15.93 12.93
C ILE A 16 17.82 14.88 12.17
N LYS A 17 17.05 14.04 12.87
CA LYS A 17 16.19 13.02 12.23
C LYS A 17 15.19 13.63 11.25
N ALA A 18 14.52 14.71 11.63
CA ALA A 18 13.54 15.39 10.78
C ALA A 18 14.20 15.96 9.50
N LYS A 19 15.36 16.62 9.65
CA LYS A 19 16.15 17.13 8.52
C LYS A 19 16.66 15.99 7.62
N THR A 20 17.17 14.91 8.20
CA THR A 20 17.62 13.73 7.43
C THR A 20 16.48 13.10 6.64
N PHE A 21 15.31 12.90 7.27
CA PHE A 21 14.13 12.37 6.60
C PHE A 21 13.68 13.29 5.45
N TYR A 22 13.56 14.59 5.73
CA TYR A 22 13.20 15.60 4.72
C TYR A 22 14.15 15.57 3.52
N ASN A 23 15.46 15.58 3.77
CA ASN A 23 16.46 15.56 2.70
C ASN A 23 16.46 14.23 1.92
N SER A 24 16.11 13.12 2.55
CA SER A 24 15.98 11.84 1.85
C SER A 24 14.82 11.85 0.84
N CYS A 25 13.72 12.53 1.17
CA CYS A 25 12.56 12.66 0.28
C CYS A 25 12.80 13.59 -0.92
N LEU A 26 13.76 14.51 -0.83
CA LEU A 26 14.09 15.45 -1.90
C LEU A 26 15.25 14.98 -2.80
N ASN A 27 15.88 13.85 -2.48
CA ASN A 27 16.99 13.35 -3.25
C ASN A 27 16.51 12.48 -4.42
N ASP A 28 15.95 13.12 -5.44
CA ASP A 28 15.43 12.45 -6.64
C ASP A 28 16.52 11.65 -7.35
N THR A 29 17.77 12.17 -7.41
CA THR A 29 18.89 11.44 -8.02
C THR A 29 19.15 10.10 -7.34
N GLN A 30 19.15 10.05 -6.01
CA GLN A 30 19.31 8.79 -5.30
C GLN A 30 18.10 7.87 -5.49
N THR A 31 16.89 8.45 -5.53
CA THR A 31 15.65 7.71 -5.78
C THR A 31 15.67 7.03 -7.15
N ASP A 32 16.10 7.75 -8.19
CA ASP A 32 16.23 7.24 -9.56
C ASP A 32 17.27 6.13 -9.68
N ILE A 33 18.40 6.26 -8.98
CA ILE A 33 19.46 5.23 -8.93
C ILE A 33 18.94 3.95 -8.28
N ILE A 34 18.17 4.06 -7.19
CA ILE A 34 17.59 2.92 -6.47
C ILE A 34 16.49 2.25 -7.30
N GLY A 35 15.67 3.05 -7.98
CA GLY A 35 14.57 2.58 -8.82
C GLY A 35 13.56 1.71 -8.05
N LEU A 36 13.10 0.63 -8.69
CA LEU A 36 12.03 -0.23 -8.16
C LEU A 36 12.53 -1.38 -7.28
N GLU A 37 13.84 -1.51 -7.04
CA GLU A 37 14.39 -2.65 -6.31
C GLU A 37 13.86 -2.79 -4.87
N PRO A 38 13.70 -1.70 -4.06
CA PRO A 38 13.08 -1.82 -2.74
C PRO A 38 11.65 -2.33 -2.80
N MET A 39 10.88 -1.90 -3.81
CA MET A 39 9.49 -2.33 -3.99
C MET A 39 9.42 -3.82 -4.37
N LYS A 40 10.29 -4.29 -5.28
CA LYS A 40 10.37 -5.71 -5.63
C LYS A 40 10.78 -6.57 -4.44
N ALA A 41 11.77 -6.12 -3.66
CA ALA A 41 12.20 -6.81 -2.45
C ALA A 41 11.06 -6.90 -1.42
N PHE A 42 10.32 -5.81 -1.24
CA PHE A 42 9.15 -5.76 -0.37
C PHE A 42 8.06 -6.74 -0.80
N ILE A 43 7.68 -6.73 -2.08
CA ILE A 43 6.69 -7.68 -2.63
C ILE A 43 7.14 -9.12 -2.42
N ASN A 44 8.42 -9.42 -2.62
CA ASN A 44 8.96 -10.77 -2.40
C ASN A 44 8.92 -11.18 -0.91
N ASP A 45 9.20 -10.27 0.03
CA ASP A 45 9.08 -10.56 1.47
C ASP A 45 7.64 -10.87 1.89
N LEU A 46 6.65 -10.26 1.23
CA LEU A 46 5.23 -10.56 1.42
C LEU A 46 4.81 -11.91 0.79
N GLY A 47 5.70 -12.60 0.07
CA GLY A 47 5.40 -13.86 -0.61
C GLY A 47 4.97 -13.69 -2.07
N GLY A 48 5.19 -12.51 -2.65
CA GLY A 48 4.92 -12.19 -4.05
C GLY A 48 3.55 -11.52 -4.27
N TRP A 49 3.37 -10.99 -5.49
CA TRP A 49 2.09 -10.46 -5.94
C TRP A 49 1.61 -11.32 -7.13
N PRO A 50 0.54 -12.12 -6.98
CA PRO A 50 0.14 -13.12 -7.98
C PRO A 50 -0.11 -12.58 -9.40
N VAL A 51 -0.45 -11.29 -9.53
CA VAL A 51 -0.66 -10.64 -10.83
C VAL A 51 0.63 -10.56 -11.67
N LEU A 52 1.81 -10.57 -11.03
CA LEU A 52 3.09 -10.38 -11.71
C LEU A 52 3.57 -11.65 -12.42
N ARG A 53 3.20 -12.84 -11.93
CA ARG A 53 3.70 -14.11 -12.46
C ARG A 53 2.67 -15.20 -12.31
N LYS A 54 2.60 -16.08 -13.31
CA LYS A 54 1.75 -17.27 -13.26
C LYS A 54 2.38 -18.33 -12.35
N GLU A 55 2.19 -18.14 -11.05
CA GLU A 55 2.55 -19.15 -10.05
C GLU A 55 1.38 -20.10 -9.79
N PRO A 56 1.63 -21.41 -9.54
CA PRO A 56 0.57 -22.29 -9.08
C PRO A 56 -0.02 -21.73 -7.78
N ARG A 57 -1.35 -21.64 -7.69
CA ARG A 57 -1.99 -21.26 -6.42
C ARG A 57 -1.56 -22.26 -5.35
N ASN A 58 -0.76 -21.80 -4.39
CA ASN A 58 -0.45 -22.60 -3.22
C ASN A 58 -1.73 -22.78 -2.40
N GLN A 59 -2.23 -24.02 -2.34
CA GLN A 59 -3.45 -24.35 -1.59
C GLN A 59 -3.28 -24.14 -0.07
N ASN A 60 -2.03 -24.03 0.41
CA ASN A 60 -1.68 -23.80 1.80
C ASN A 60 -1.16 -22.38 2.05
N TYR A 61 -1.62 -21.38 1.28
CA TYR A 61 -1.20 -20.00 1.47
C TYR A 61 -1.67 -19.47 2.84
N ASP A 62 -0.72 -19.07 3.69
CA ASP A 62 -1.01 -18.53 5.01
C ASP A 62 -1.38 -17.04 4.92
N VAL A 63 -2.66 -16.80 4.67
CA VAL A 63 -3.25 -15.46 4.60
C VAL A 63 -3.06 -14.69 5.91
N LEU A 64 -3.11 -15.37 7.07
CA LEU A 64 -2.96 -14.70 8.36
C LEU A 64 -1.56 -14.11 8.52
N SER A 65 -0.53 -14.89 8.18
CA SER A 65 0.86 -14.40 8.20
C SER A 65 1.06 -13.21 7.24
N LEU A 66 0.45 -13.22 6.05
CA LEU A 66 0.48 -12.07 5.14
C LEU A 66 -0.18 -10.84 5.79
N LEU A 67 -1.39 -10.99 6.34
CA LEU A 67 -2.11 -9.88 6.97
C LEU A 67 -1.32 -9.28 8.14
N VAL A 68 -0.72 -10.12 8.99
CA VAL A 68 0.14 -9.66 10.09
C VAL A 68 1.34 -8.87 9.56
N LYS A 69 2.01 -9.34 8.50
CA LYS A 69 3.11 -8.60 7.87
C LYS A 69 2.63 -7.24 7.35
N LEU A 70 1.49 -7.19 6.65
CA LEU A 70 0.94 -5.95 6.12
C LEU A 70 0.53 -4.96 7.22
N PHE A 71 -0.02 -5.45 8.33
CA PHE A 71 -0.32 -4.62 9.50
C PHE A 71 0.93 -4.00 10.12
N HIS A 72 2.03 -4.75 10.24
CA HIS A 72 3.30 -4.21 10.70
C HIS A 72 3.89 -3.14 9.78
N GLN A 73 3.48 -3.13 8.51
CA GLN A 73 3.86 -2.11 7.52
C GLN A 73 2.86 -0.95 7.46
N HIS A 74 1.96 -0.84 8.45
CA HIS A 74 0.88 0.14 8.50
C HIS A 74 -0.03 0.12 7.26
N THR A 75 -0.10 -1.02 6.56
CA THR A 75 -1.00 -1.21 5.42
C THR A 75 -2.30 -1.80 5.92
N LYS A 76 -3.37 -1.01 5.88
CA LYS A 76 -4.71 -1.40 6.36
C LYS A 76 -5.48 -2.03 5.21
N ILE A 77 -5.60 -3.35 5.20
CA ILE A 77 -6.38 -4.08 4.19
C ILE A 77 -7.42 -4.97 4.86
N ILE A 78 -8.60 -5.09 4.25
CA ILE A 78 -9.77 -5.85 4.74
C ILE A 78 -10.37 -5.26 6.03
N ILE A 79 -9.59 -5.12 7.10
CA ILE A 79 -9.98 -4.55 8.39
C ILE A 79 -8.94 -3.50 8.78
N GLU A 80 -9.38 -2.30 9.09
CA GLU A 80 -8.55 -1.28 9.73
C GLU A 80 -8.50 -1.54 11.24
N GLN A 81 -7.30 -1.48 11.82
CA GLN A 81 -7.11 -1.60 13.26
C GLN A 81 -6.31 -0.42 13.79
N ALA A 82 -6.80 0.16 14.88
CA ALA A 82 -6.12 1.24 15.60
C ALA A 82 -6.20 1.03 17.12
N VAL A 83 -5.29 1.68 17.85
CA VAL A 83 -5.39 1.86 19.31
C VAL A 83 -5.76 3.31 19.53
N ALA A 84 -6.95 3.54 20.08
CA ALA A 84 -7.52 4.88 20.26
C ALA A 84 -8.39 4.94 21.53
N PRO A 85 -8.74 6.14 22.03
CA PRO A 85 -9.58 6.29 23.21
C PRO A 85 -10.93 5.57 23.08
N ASP A 86 -11.45 5.03 24.17
CA ASP A 86 -12.82 4.50 24.21
C ASP A 86 -13.83 5.66 24.17
N ASP A 87 -14.76 5.62 23.21
CA ASP A 87 -15.84 6.61 23.08
C ASP A 87 -16.71 6.71 24.34
N LYS A 88 -16.76 5.64 25.15
CA LYS A 88 -17.48 5.61 26.43
C LYS A 88 -16.64 6.08 27.61
N ASN A 89 -15.31 6.00 27.51
CA ASN A 89 -14.38 6.42 28.56
C ASN A 89 -13.04 6.86 27.96
N SER A 90 -12.86 8.17 27.75
CA SER A 90 -11.67 8.72 27.12
C SER A 90 -10.37 8.59 27.95
N GLU A 91 -10.43 8.08 29.19
CA GLU A 91 -9.25 7.81 30.01
C GLU A 91 -8.55 6.48 29.67
N VAL A 92 -9.21 5.59 28.92
CA VAL A 92 -8.67 4.30 28.51
C VAL A 92 -8.62 4.19 26.98
N ASN A 93 -7.66 3.41 26.48
CA ASN A 93 -7.58 3.06 25.07
C ASN A 93 -8.17 1.66 24.83
N ILE A 94 -8.79 1.48 23.66
CA ILE A 94 -9.27 0.20 23.17
C ILE A 94 -8.70 -0.09 21.78
N ILE A 95 -8.79 -1.35 21.37
CA ILE A 95 -8.57 -1.72 19.97
C ILE A 95 -9.87 -1.38 19.22
N GLN A 96 -9.77 -0.47 18.26
CA GLN A 96 -10.86 -0.16 17.35
C GLN A 96 -10.66 -0.95 16.05
N LEU A 97 -11.75 -1.53 15.56
CA LEU A 97 -11.83 -2.21 14.27
C LEU A 97 -12.81 -1.46 13.38
N ASP A 98 -12.39 -1.12 12.17
CA ASP A 98 -13.22 -0.43 11.18
C ASP A 98 -13.04 -1.06 9.79
N GLN A 99 -13.87 -0.64 8.84
CA GLN A 99 -13.69 -0.96 7.43
C GLN A 99 -12.37 -0.37 6.92
N ALA A 100 -11.60 -1.17 6.17
CA ALA A 100 -10.42 -0.64 5.48
C ALA A 100 -10.82 0.31 4.35
N GLU A 101 -9.97 1.30 4.09
CA GLU A 101 -10.12 2.17 2.91
C GLU A 101 -10.07 1.34 1.62
N LEU A 102 -10.84 1.79 0.62
CA LEU A 102 -10.81 1.21 -0.72
C LEU A 102 -9.76 1.93 -1.59
N GLY A 103 -9.32 1.27 -2.66
CA GLY A 103 -8.40 1.88 -3.63
C GLY A 103 -8.97 3.08 -4.39
N MET A 104 -10.28 3.35 -4.28
CA MET A 104 -10.92 4.57 -4.79
C MET A 104 -11.77 5.24 -3.69
N PRO A 105 -12.00 6.56 -3.74
CA PRO A 105 -12.61 7.32 -2.64
C PRO A 105 -14.06 6.97 -2.25
N SER A 106 -14.80 6.25 -3.11
CA SER A 106 -16.18 5.84 -2.82
C SER A 106 -16.43 4.41 -3.33
N PRO A 107 -17.14 3.57 -2.56
CA PRO A 107 -17.62 2.27 -3.02
C PRO A 107 -18.45 2.34 -4.31
N ASP A 108 -19.19 3.44 -4.52
CA ASP A 108 -20.06 3.63 -5.70
C ASP A 108 -19.31 3.50 -7.03
N TYR A 109 -18.01 3.83 -7.03
CA TYR A 109 -17.18 3.71 -8.22
C TYR A 109 -16.97 2.26 -8.69
N PHE A 110 -17.07 1.30 -7.77
CA PHE A 110 -16.95 -0.12 -8.06
C PHE A 110 -18.29 -0.78 -8.39
N LEU A 111 -19.41 -0.14 -8.00
CA LEU A 111 -20.77 -0.65 -8.18
C LEU A 111 -21.43 -0.13 -9.46
N SER A 112 -21.05 1.05 -9.94
CA SER A 112 -21.63 1.62 -11.18
C SER A 112 -21.25 0.80 -12.41
N GLU A 113 -22.25 0.42 -13.20
CA GLU A 113 -22.04 -0.08 -14.56
C GLU A 113 -21.30 1.00 -15.39
N ASN A 114 -20.29 0.58 -16.15
CA ASN A 114 -19.51 1.44 -17.06
C ASN A 114 -18.88 2.69 -16.40
N SER A 115 -18.43 2.57 -15.15
CA SER A 115 -17.68 3.62 -14.45
C SER A 115 -16.37 3.97 -15.16
N ASN A 116 -16.28 5.15 -15.78
CA ASN A 116 -15.03 5.68 -16.35
C ASN A 116 -13.92 5.76 -15.28
N LYS A 117 -14.27 6.08 -14.03
CA LYS A 117 -13.30 6.14 -12.91
C LYS A 117 -12.70 4.76 -12.61
N LEU A 118 -13.53 3.71 -12.63
CA LEU A 118 -13.04 2.34 -12.46
C LEU A 118 -12.11 1.92 -13.61
N GLN A 119 -12.47 2.27 -14.85
CA GLN A 119 -11.63 1.98 -16.01
C GLN A 119 -10.25 2.64 -15.91
N VAL A 120 -10.19 3.92 -15.48
CA VAL A 120 -8.92 4.62 -15.25
C VAL A 120 -8.12 3.98 -14.11
N TYR A 121 -8.78 3.62 -13.01
CA TYR A 121 -8.13 2.93 -11.89
C TYR A 121 -7.53 1.58 -12.30
N GLN A 122 -8.27 0.79 -13.07
CA GLN A 122 -7.81 -0.48 -13.62
C GLN A 122 -6.65 -0.29 -14.60
N ALA A 123 -6.71 0.72 -15.49
CA ALA A 123 -5.61 1.04 -16.39
C ALA A 123 -4.33 1.42 -15.62
N TYR A 124 -4.45 2.26 -14.58
CA TYR A 124 -3.35 2.62 -13.70
C TYR A 124 -2.75 1.39 -13.01
N ALA A 125 -3.58 0.53 -12.41
CA ALA A 125 -3.11 -0.69 -11.77
C ALA A 125 -2.37 -1.61 -12.77
N LEU A 126 -2.88 -1.72 -14.00
CA LEU A 126 -2.24 -2.49 -15.06
C LEU A 126 -0.87 -1.92 -15.44
N ASP A 127 -0.73 -0.59 -15.54
CA ASP A 127 0.57 0.04 -15.80
C ASP A 127 1.57 -0.21 -14.67
N VAL A 128 1.13 -0.23 -13.42
CA VAL A 128 1.98 -0.63 -12.27
C VAL A 128 2.46 -2.08 -12.44
N THR A 129 1.60 -3.01 -12.86
CA THR A 129 2.04 -4.40 -13.11
C THR A 129 3.09 -4.49 -14.22
N LYS A 130 2.98 -3.67 -15.28
CA LYS A 130 3.98 -3.60 -16.35
C LYS A 130 5.31 -3.05 -15.85
N MET A 131 5.28 -1.98 -15.04
CA MET A 131 6.49 -1.41 -14.41
C MET A 131 7.21 -2.43 -13.50
N LEU A 132 6.46 -3.32 -12.86
CA LEU A 132 6.98 -4.40 -12.02
C LEU A 132 7.35 -5.68 -12.80
N ASN A 133 7.39 -5.61 -14.14
CA ASN A 133 7.74 -6.71 -15.04
C ASN A 133 6.80 -7.92 -14.94
N ALA A 134 5.48 -7.70 -14.93
CA ALA A 134 4.51 -8.79 -15.04
C ALA A 134 4.77 -9.63 -16.30
N THR A 135 4.82 -10.96 -16.15
CA THR A 135 5.23 -11.87 -17.23
C THR A 135 4.08 -12.35 -18.10
N ASP A 136 2.84 -12.19 -17.65
CA ASP A 136 1.63 -12.64 -18.35
C ASP A 136 0.61 -11.48 -18.40
N PRO A 137 0.59 -10.70 -19.50
CA PRO A 137 -0.32 -9.56 -19.63
C PRO A 137 -1.79 -9.94 -19.58
N VAL A 138 -2.15 -11.14 -20.07
CA VAL A 138 -3.54 -11.62 -20.09
C VAL A 138 -4.00 -11.97 -18.68
N LEU A 139 -3.13 -12.61 -17.89
CA LEU A 139 -3.36 -12.84 -16.47
C LEU A 139 -3.53 -11.52 -15.72
N ALA A 140 -2.62 -10.56 -15.95
CA ALA A 140 -2.67 -9.28 -15.28
C ALA A 140 -3.97 -8.51 -15.60
N GLU A 141 -4.36 -8.47 -16.87
CA GLU A 141 -5.60 -7.84 -17.30
C GLU A 141 -6.83 -8.48 -16.67
N ARG A 142 -6.91 -9.81 -16.69
CA ARG A 142 -8.01 -10.56 -16.07
C ARG A 142 -8.13 -10.27 -14.57
N ASP A 143 -7.03 -10.35 -13.83
CA ASP A 143 -7.04 -10.19 -12.39
C ASP A 143 -7.40 -8.74 -11.98
N ILE A 144 -6.91 -7.74 -12.71
CA ILE A 144 -7.25 -6.32 -12.48
C ILE A 144 -8.69 -6.00 -12.89
N GLN A 145 -9.17 -6.52 -14.03
CA GLN A 145 -10.58 -6.34 -14.45
C GLN A 145 -11.56 -7.06 -13.52
N GLY A 146 -11.10 -8.08 -12.79
CA GLY A 146 -11.87 -8.76 -11.74
C GLY A 146 -12.16 -7.88 -10.53
N VAL A 147 -11.46 -6.75 -10.36
CA VAL A 147 -11.71 -5.78 -9.28
C VAL A 147 -12.94 -4.94 -9.62
N LYS A 148 -14.11 -5.45 -9.27
CA LYS A 148 -15.42 -4.79 -9.38
C LYS A 148 -16.27 -5.17 -8.16
N GLY A 149 -17.21 -4.31 -7.76
CA GLY A 149 -18.17 -4.63 -6.71
C GLY A 149 -19.33 -5.45 -7.28
N ASP A 150 -19.88 -6.35 -6.47
CA ASP A 150 -21.14 -7.03 -6.80
C ASP A 150 -22.31 -6.29 -6.16
N LEU A 151 -23.23 -5.80 -6.99
CA LEU A 151 -24.49 -5.15 -6.58
C LEU A 151 -25.52 -6.11 -5.97
N HIS A 152 -25.20 -7.41 -5.88
CA HIS A 152 -26.14 -8.48 -5.52
C HIS A 152 -25.75 -9.27 -4.26
N ALA A 153 -24.78 -8.78 -3.49
CA ALA A 153 -24.40 -9.36 -2.20
C ALA A 153 -25.28 -8.81 -1.06
#